data_AF-A0A920TQL9-F1
#
_entry.id   AF-A0A920TQL9-F1
#
_cell.length_a   1.000
_cell.length_b   1.000
_cell.length_c   1.000
_cell.angle_alpha   90.00
_cell.angle_beta   90.00
_cell.angle_gamma   90.00
#
_symmetry.space_group_name_H-M   'P 1'
#
loop_
_entity.id
_entity.type
_entity.pdbx_description
1 polymer ?
#
loop_
_entity_poly.entity_id
_entity_poly.type
_entity_poly.pdbx_seq_one_letter_code
_entity_poly.pdbx_strand_id
1 'polypeptide(L)'
;MYLKKINFWFLSSLLVSIFVAIPIVTVFTSFFEDTSKFLSNIKRYLFFEYILNSLILLICVLVLTFLIGTTTAYLVSFYKFPFSDFFKWALILSFAVPPYIYAYSLTAFFENYGTFILY
;
A
#
# COMPACT_ATOMS: atom_id res chain seq x y z
N MET A 1 25.16 -27.74 18.01
CA MET A 1 24.61 -27.29 16.70
C MET A 1 23.22 -27.92 16.55
N TYR A 2 22.17 -27.20 16.96
CA TYR A 2 20.79 -27.73 17.02
C TYR A 2 20.22 -27.92 15.59
N LEU A 3 20.26 -29.15 15.08
CA LEU A 3 19.51 -29.51 13.88
C LEU A 3 18.02 -29.53 14.25
N LYS A 4 17.30 -28.48 13.85
CA LYS A 4 15.84 -28.38 13.98
C LYS A 4 15.19 -29.63 13.36
N LYS A 5 14.34 -30.33 14.12
CA LYS A 5 13.45 -31.35 13.56
C LYS A 5 12.62 -30.70 12.46
N ILE A 6 12.83 -31.11 11.20
CA ILE A 6 12.01 -30.68 10.07
C ILE A 6 10.59 -31.18 10.34
N ASN A 7 9.68 -30.25 10.62
CA ASN A 7 8.27 -30.54 10.87
C ASN A 7 7.46 -30.27 9.59
N PHE A 8 6.35 -30.98 9.42
CA PHE A 8 5.42 -30.82 8.29
C PHE A 8 4.98 -29.36 8.08
N TRP A 9 4.71 -28.64 9.17
CA TRP A 9 4.36 -27.21 9.13
C TRP A 9 5.46 -26.32 8.55
N PHE A 10 6.73 -26.64 8.83
CA PHE A 10 7.86 -25.91 8.26
C PHE A 10 7.99 -26.19 6.76
N LEU A 11 7.84 -27.46 6.35
CA LEU A 11 7.92 -27.82 4.94
C LEU A 11 6.77 -27.23 4.12
N SER A 12 5.55 -27.23 4.68
CA SER A 12 4.36 -26.63 4.04
C SER A 12 4.50 -25.12 3.86
N SER A 13 4.92 -24.40 4.91
CA SER A 13 5.14 -22.95 4.80
C SER A 13 6.27 -22.58 3.83
N LEU A 14 7.31 -23.43 3.74
CA LEU A 14 8.40 -23.26 2.78
C LEU A 14 7.95 -23.50 1.33
N LEU A 15 7.07 -24.48 1.09
CA LEU A 15 6.48 -24.69 -0.24
C LEU A 15 5.62 -23.50 -0.68
N VAL A 16 4.78 -22.99 0.23
CA VAL A 16 3.94 -21.81 -0.05
C VAL A 16 4.79 -20.58 -0.33
N SER A 17 5.86 -20.34 0.45
CA SER A 17 6.73 -19.19 0.23
C SER A 17 7.47 -19.26 -1.10
N ILE A 18 7.95 -20.45 -1.50
CA ILE A 18 8.54 -20.65 -2.83
C ILE A 18 7.54 -20.33 -3.92
N PHE A 19 6.30 -20.84 -3.81
CA PHE A 19 5.26 -20.59 -4.81
C PHE A 19 4.94 -19.10 -4.97
N VAL A 20 4.83 -18.36 -3.85
CA VAL A 20 4.62 -16.91 -3.84
C VAL A 20 5.85 -16.15 -4.37
N ALA A 21 7.05 -16.69 -4.19
CA ALA A 21 8.28 -16.08 -4.70
C ALA A 21 8.47 -16.22 -6.21
N ILE A 22 7.85 -17.22 -6.86
CA ILE A 22 7.94 -17.44 -8.32
C ILE A 22 7.73 -16.15 -9.13
N PRO A 23 6.59 -15.43 -9.01
CA PRO A 23 6.36 -14.20 -9.78
C PRO A 23 7.36 -13.08 -9.48
N ILE A 24 7.88 -13.01 -8.24
CA ILE A 24 8.87 -12.01 -7.84
C ILE A 24 10.19 -12.29 -8.55
N VAL A 25 10.62 -13.55 -8.56
CA VAL A 25 11.85 -13.99 -9.23
C VAL A 25 11.72 -13.82 -10.74
N THR A 26 10.59 -14.17 -11.36
CA THR A 26 10.41 -14.00 -12.80
C THR A 26 10.44 -12.54 -13.24
N VAL A 27 9.79 -11.63 -12.49
CA VAL A 27 9.87 -10.18 -12.74
C VAL A 27 11.29 -9.64 -12.48
N PHE A 28 12.01 -10.20 -11.50
CA PHE A 28 13.39 -9.80 -11.27
C PHE A 28 14.32 -10.25 -12.40
N THR A 29 14.16 -11.46 -12.92
CA THR A 29 14.98 -11.98 -14.03
C THR A 29 14.74 -11.23 -15.33
N SER A 30 13.52 -10.74 -15.58
CA SER A 30 13.21 -9.98 -16.80
C SER A 30 13.99 -8.66 -16.90
N PHE A 31 14.52 -8.13 -15.80
CA PHE A 31 15.41 -6.97 -15.81
C PHE A 31 16.72 -7.22 -16.59
N PHE A 32 17.18 -8.48 -16.66
CA PHE A 32 18.42 -8.86 -17.35
C PHE A 32 18.19 -9.21 -18.84
N GLU A 33 16.95 -9.20 -19.32
CA GLU A 33 16.63 -9.42 -20.73
C GLU A 33 16.92 -8.15 -21.57
N ASP A 34 17.34 -8.35 -22.83
CA ASP A 34 17.73 -7.28 -23.75
C ASP A 34 16.55 -6.39 -24.17
N THR A 35 16.24 -5.41 -23.32
CA THR A 35 15.13 -4.44 -23.51
C THR A 35 15.64 -3.05 -23.93
N SER A 36 16.81 -3.01 -24.60
CA SER A 36 17.68 -1.83 -24.79
C SER A 36 17.02 -0.59 -25.42
N LYS A 37 16.05 -0.76 -26.33
CA LYS A 37 15.32 0.37 -26.97
C LYS A 37 14.22 0.98 -26.10
N PHE A 38 13.54 0.19 -25.27
CA PHE A 38 12.46 0.68 -24.40
C PHE A 38 13.03 1.33 -23.13
N LEU A 39 14.05 0.70 -22.53
CA LEU A 39 14.67 1.15 -21.30
C LEU A 39 15.44 2.48 -21.46
N SER A 40 16.02 2.73 -22.64
CA SER A 40 16.75 3.96 -22.95
C SER A 40 15.84 5.19 -23.07
N ASN A 41 14.61 5.03 -23.58
CA ASN A 41 13.64 6.12 -23.69
C ASN A 41 13.06 6.54 -22.32
N ILE A 42 12.74 5.57 -21.44
CA ILE A 42 12.19 5.86 -20.10
C ILE A 42 13.25 6.47 -19.17
N LYS A 43 14.48 5.92 -19.19
CA LYS A 43 15.59 6.42 -18.34
C LYS A 43 15.91 7.89 -18.62
N ARG A 44 15.74 8.36 -19.85
CA ARG A 44 16.19 9.69 -20.26
C ARG A 44 15.27 10.82 -19.78
N TYR A 45 13.98 10.57 -19.51
CA TYR A 45 13.02 11.66 -19.24
C TYR A 45 12.18 11.51 -17.97
N LEU A 46 11.84 10.29 -17.55
CA LEU A 46 10.78 10.13 -16.53
C LEU A 46 11.26 9.40 -15.27
N PHE A 47 12.39 8.70 -15.32
CA PHE A 47 12.83 7.83 -14.23
C PHE A 47 13.08 8.59 -12.92
N PHE A 48 13.84 9.68 -12.98
CA PHE A 48 14.15 10.47 -11.79
C PHE A 48 12.92 11.20 -11.25
N GLU A 49 12.09 11.73 -12.15
CA GLU A 49 10.84 12.41 -11.80
C GLU A 49 9.86 11.47 -11.08
N TYR A 50 9.66 10.24 -11.58
CA TYR A 50 8.80 9.27 -10.92
C TYR A 50 9.29 8.86 -9.54
N ILE A 51 10.60 8.67 -9.37
CA ILE A 51 11.18 8.34 -8.06
C ILE A 51 10.95 9.48 -7.07
N LEU A 52 11.27 10.72 -7.47
CA LEU A 52 11.08 11.88 -6.61
C LEU A 52 9.61 12.10 -6.26
N ASN A 53 8.71 12.07 -7.24
CA ASN A 53 7.28 12.24 -6.99
C ASN A 53 6.74 11.15 -6.07
N SER A 54 7.15 9.89 -6.26
CA SER A 54 6.74 8.78 -5.39
C SER A 54 7.26 8.93 -3.96
N LEU A 55 8.51 9.38 -3.79
CA LEU A 55 9.09 9.63 -2.47
C LEU A 55 8.40 10.79 -1.75
N ILE A 56 8.11 11.88 -2.46
CA ILE A 56 7.39 13.02 -1.90
C ILE A 56 6.00 12.58 -1.44
N LEU A 57 5.25 11.87 -2.30
CA LEU A 57 3.93 11.34 -1.95
C LEU A 57 4.00 10.40 -0.74
N LEU A 58 4.97 9.47 -0.72
CA LEU A 58 5.17 8.54 0.37
C LEU A 58 5.42 9.27 1.70
N ILE A 59 6.30 10.27 1.72
CA ILE A 59 6.62 11.03 2.93
C ILE A 59 5.40 11.80 3.43
N CYS A 60 4.69 12.50 2.53
CA CYS A 60 3.47 13.24 2.87
C CYS A 60 2.41 12.31 3.47
N VAL A 61 2.16 11.16 2.82
CA VAL A 61 1.17 10.18 3.29
C VAL A 61 1.60 9.59 4.63
N LEU A 62 2.86 9.21 4.82
CA LEU A 62 3.35 8.68 6.09
C LEU A 62 3.18 9.66 7.24
N VAL A 63 3.51 10.94 7.04
CA VAL A 63 3.35 11.97 8.08
C VAL A 63 1.87 12.17 8.42
N LEU A 64 1.01 12.33 7.42
CA LEU A 64 -0.43 12.54 7.65
C LEU A 64 -1.10 11.33 8.31
N THR A 65 -0.80 10.12 7.82
CA THR A 65 -1.36 8.87 8.38
C THR A 65 -0.82 8.59 9.78
N PHE A 66 0.45 8.89 10.05
CA PHE A 66 0.99 8.79 11.39
C PHE A 66 0.27 9.74 12.34
N LEU A 67 0.15 11.02 11.99
CA LEU A 67 -0.51 12.01 12.86
C LEU A 67 -1.99 11.70 13.07
N ILE A 68 -2.77 11.51 12.00
CA ILE A 68 -4.22 11.31 12.09
C ILE A 68 -4.54 9.90 12.60
N GLY A 69 -3.87 8.88 12.07
CA GLY A 69 -4.12 7.48 12.42
C GLY A 69 -3.76 7.17 13.88
N THR A 70 -2.59 7.60 14.36
CA THR A 70 -2.21 7.32 15.75
C THR A 70 -3.04 8.10 16.76
N THR A 71 -3.36 9.38 16.48
CA THR A 71 -4.18 10.19 17.38
C THR A 71 -5.60 9.64 17.50
N THR A 72 -6.24 9.32 16.36
CA THR A 72 -7.58 8.71 16.38
C THR A 72 -7.56 7.35 17.07
N ALA A 73 -6.60 6.47 16.76
CA ALA A 73 -6.46 5.17 17.42
C ALA A 73 -6.25 5.31 18.94
N TYR A 74 -5.44 6.27 19.37
CA TYR A 74 -5.21 6.56 20.79
C TYR A 74 -6.51 7.00 21.48
N LEU A 75 -7.26 7.92 20.87
CA LEU A 75 -8.51 8.43 21.44
C LEU A 75 -9.55 7.33 21.67
N VAL A 76 -9.84 6.50 20.65
CA VAL A 76 -10.83 5.40 20.82
C VAL A 76 -10.34 4.25 21.70
N SER A 77 -9.03 4.11 21.92
CA SER A 77 -8.48 3.06 22.79
C SER A 77 -8.50 3.46 24.26
N PHE A 78 -8.17 4.72 24.57
CA PHE A 78 -7.95 5.17 25.96
C PHE A 78 -9.09 6.02 26.54
N TYR A 79 -9.97 6.58 25.72
CA TYR A 79 -11.09 7.41 26.19
C TYR A 79 -12.45 6.80 25.86
N LYS A 80 -13.42 7.00 26.77
CA LYS A 80 -14.83 6.69 26.54
C LYS A 80 -15.60 7.99 26.33
N PHE A 81 -15.98 8.26 25.09
CA PHE A 81 -16.76 9.42 24.68
C PHE A 81 -18.01 8.93 23.92
N PRO A 82 -19.08 9.74 23.82
CA PRO A 82 -20.28 9.34 23.08
C PRO A 82 -19.90 8.94 21.64
N PHE A 83 -20.40 7.80 21.17
CA PHE A 83 -20.06 7.17 19.88
C PHE A 83 -18.67 6.51 19.76
N SER A 84 -17.92 6.32 20.85
CA SER A 84 -16.60 5.68 20.77
C SER A 84 -16.61 4.31 20.07
N ASP A 85 -17.67 3.51 20.26
CA ASP A 85 -17.76 2.20 19.62
C ASP A 85 -18.05 2.28 18.11
N PHE A 86 -18.82 3.28 17.68
CA PHE A 86 -19.02 3.56 16.25
C PHE A 86 -17.68 3.90 15.58
N PHE A 87 -16.88 4.79 16.17
CA PHE A 87 -15.58 5.18 15.60
C PHE A 87 -14.57 4.04 15.59
N LYS A 88 -14.56 3.17 16.61
CA LYS A 88 -13.73 1.94 16.59
C LYS A 88 -14.03 1.08 15.36
N TRP A 89 -15.31 0.83 15.09
CA TRP A 89 -15.72 0.03 13.93
C TRP A 89 -15.48 0.76 12.61
N ALA A 90 -15.74 2.07 12.53
CA ALA A 90 -15.51 2.86 11.32
C ALA A 90 -14.04 2.84 10.88
N LEU A 91 -13.11 2.97 11.82
CA LEU A 91 -11.66 2.89 11.55
C LEU A 91 -11.21 1.52 11.05
N ILE A 92 -11.87 0.44 11.47
CA ILE A 92 -11.59 -0.91 10.96
C ILE A 92 -12.22 -1.08 9.57
N LEU A 93 -13.44 -0.58 9.39
CA LEU A 93 -14.21 -0.72 8.16
C LEU A 93 -13.54 -0.01 6.97
N SER A 94 -12.78 1.07 7.20
CA SER A 94 -12.05 1.74 6.12
C SER A 94 -11.05 0.80 5.41
N PHE A 95 -10.52 -0.22 6.10
CA PHE A 95 -9.63 -1.22 5.48
C PHE A 95 -10.37 -2.22 4.58
N ALA A 96 -11.69 -2.34 4.70
CA ALA A 96 -12.48 -3.24 3.87
C ALA A 96 -12.75 -2.69 2.46
N VAL A 97 -12.57 -1.38 2.25
CA VAL A 97 -12.81 -0.73 0.97
C VAL A 97 -11.65 -1.05 0.01
N PRO A 98 -11.92 -1.66 -1.16
CA PRO A 98 -10.90 -1.89 -2.17
C PRO A 98 -10.23 -0.58 -2.63
N PRO A 99 -8.90 -0.53 -2.80
CA PRO A 99 -8.19 0.70 -3.15
C PRO A 99 -8.69 1.37 -4.44
N TYR A 100 -9.09 0.58 -5.44
CA TYR A 100 -9.58 1.13 -6.71
C TYR A 100 -10.93 1.84 -6.56
N ILE A 101 -11.82 1.32 -5.70
CA ILE A 101 -13.12 1.96 -5.43
C ILE A 101 -12.89 3.28 -4.73
N TYR A 102 -11.98 3.29 -3.75
CA TYR A 102 -11.61 4.50 -3.04
C TYR A 102 -11.05 5.57 -3.97
N ALA A 103 -10.14 5.19 -4.88
CA ALA A 103 -9.57 6.10 -5.87
C ALA A 103 -10.64 6.71 -6.80
N TYR A 104 -11.54 5.89 -7.36
CA TYR A 104 -12.60 6.41 -8.23
C TYR A 104 -13.59 7.31 -7.50
N SER A 105 -13.92 6.98 -6.25
CA SER A 105 -14.78 7.82 -5.41
C SER A 105 -14.14 9.19 -5.16
N LEU A 106 -12.84 9.24 -4.84
CA LEU A 106 -12.11 10.50 -4.69
C LEU A 106 -12.04 11.29 -6.00
N THR A 107 -11.75 10.63 -7.12
CA THR A 107 -11.73 11.31 -8.43
C THR A 107 -13.10 11.92 -8.75
N ALA A 108 -14.19 11.17 -8.57
CA ALA A 108 -15.54 11.68 -8.78
C ALA A 108 -15.91 12.82 -7.81
N PHE A 109 -15.32 12.85 -6.61
CA PHE A 109 -15.54 13.93 -5.65
C PHE A 109 -14.81 15.21 -6.03
N PHE A 110 -13.57 15.11 -6.53
CA PHE A 110 -12.66 16.22 -6.84
C PHE A 110 -12.59 16.62 -8.33
N GLU A 111 -13.32 15.95 -9.23
CA GLU A 111 -13.37 16.35 -10.64
C GLU A 111 -14.16 17.65 -10.83
N ASN A 112 -14.00 18.30 -11.99
CA ASN A 112 -14.61 19.62 -12.26
C ASN A 112 -16.14 19.68 -12.12
N TYR A 113 -16.83 18.54 -12.22
CA TYR A 113 -18.28 18.41 -11.99
C TYR A 113 -18.59 17.61 -10.73
N GLY A 114 -17.58 17.36 -9.90
CA GLY A 114 -17.67 16.66 -8.65
C GLY A 114 -18.32 17.52 -7.57
N THR A 115 -18.82 16.85 -6.53
CA THR A 115 -19.54 17.48 -5.42
C THR A 115 -18.72 18.53 -4.67
N PHE A 116 -17.39 18.46 -4.69
CA PHE A 116 -16.53 19.45 -4.03
C PHE A 116 -16.38 20.76 -4.80
N ILE A 117 -16.43 20.72 -6.14
CA ILE A 117 -16.18 21.90 -7.00
C ILE A 117 -17.49 22.62 -7.37
N LEU A 118 -18.63 21.92 -7.28
CA LEU A 118 -19.96 22.48 -7.57
C LEU A 118 -20.56 23.38 -6.46
N TYR A 119 -19.87 23.56 -5.32
CA TYR A 119 -20.23 24.47 -4.24
C TYR A 119 -19.01 25.26 -3.76
#